data_AF-A0A838T1K1-F1
#
_entry.id   AF-A0A838T1K1-F1
#
_cell.length_a   1.000
_cell.length_b   1.000
_cell.length_c   1.000
_cell.angle_alpha   90.00
_cell.angle_beta   90.00
_cell.angle_gamma   90.00
#
_symmetry.space_group_name_H-M   'P 1'
#
loop_
_entity.id
_entity.type
_entity.pdbx_description
1 polymer ?
#
loop_
_entity_poly.entity_id
_entity_poly.type
_entity_poly.pdbx_seq_one_letter_code
_entity_poly.pdbx_strand_id
1 'polypeptide(L)'
;MFGNLFPESIFGRKLNPNAERRLRLSQARAEETIIRAHVDNALMFVDTLAEDLSFDRAIDSYIRVMGIPEPLASTVATRALVHLGRDLVPFRRRAQEGQDSLETKPRLRLDDAASRQRDVKRA
;
A
#
# COMPACT_ATOMS: atom_id res chain seq x y z
N MET A 1 -1.96 24.43 -16.56
CA MET A 1 -2.30 25.31 -15.41
C MET A 1 -3.53 24.76 -14.69
N PHE A 2 -3.35 23.80 -13.78
CA PHE A 2 -4.41 23.36 -12.87
C PHE A 2 -3.87 23.36 -11.43
N GLY A 3 -3.43 24.54 -10.99
CA GLY A 3 -3.00 24.75 -9.60
C GLY A 3 -4.22 24.99 -8.72
N ASN A 4 -4.39 24.13 -7.72
CA ASN A 4 -5.26 24.30 -6.54
C ASN A 4 -6.78 24.30 -6.76
N LEU A 5 -7.32 23.21 -7.31
CA LEU A 5 -8.78 22.97 -7.29
C LEU A 5 -9.32 22.60 -5.89
N PHE A 6 -8.46 22.39 -4.88
CA PHE A 6 -8.88 22.02 -3.53
C PHE A 6 -8.10 22.79 -2.45
N PRO A 7 -8.76 23.22 -1.36
CA PRO A 7 -8.10 23.89 -0.24
C PRO A 7 -7.14 22.95 0.48
N GLU A 8 -6.04 23.48 1.05
CA GLU A 8 -5.09 22.70 1.88
C GLU A 8 -5.76 22.01 3.09
N SER A 9 -6.96 22.47 3.47
CA SER A 9 -7.83 21.84 4.46
C SER A 9 -9.28 21.93 4.02
N ILE A 10 -9.96 20.79 3.91
CA ILE A 10 -11.42 20.71 3.74
C ILE A 10 -12.13 21.22 5.00
N PHE A 11 -11.43 21.29 6.14
CA PHE A 11 -11.97 21.79 7.39
C PHE A 11 -11.77 23.30 7.49
N GLY A 12 -12.86 24.05 7.68
CA GLY A 12 -12.82 25.50 7.94
C GLY A 12 -12.17 25.92 9.26
N ARG A 13 -11.73 24.96 10.10
CA ARG A 13 -10.98 25.18 11.35
C ARG A 13 -9.96 24.05 11.55
N LYS A 14 -8.87 24.34 12.26
CA LYS A 14 -7.83 23.35 12.60
C LYS A 14 -8.42 22.25 13.49
N LEU A 15 -8.19 21.00 13.11
CA LEU A 15 -8.58 19.84 13.91
C LEU A 15 -7.77 19.78 15.20
N ASN A 16 -8.35 19.20 16.26
CA ASN A 16 -7.56 18.88 17.44
C ASN A 16 -6.56 17.74 17.14
N PRO A 17 -5.45 17.61 17.89
CA PRO A 17 -4.39 16.64 17.57
C PRO A 17 -4.81 15.16 17.61
N ASN A 18 -5.92 14.82 18.28
CA ASN A 18 -6.43 13.45 18.31
C ASN A 18 -7.25 13.17 17.04
N ALA A 19 -8.13 14.10 16.66
CA ALA A 19 -8.89 14.03 15.43
C ALA A 19 -7.98 13.97 14.19
N GLU A 20 -6.90 14.75 14.17
CA GLU A 20 -5.91 14.71 13.09
C GLU A 20 -5.23 13.33 12.99
N ARG A 21 -4.84 12.72 14.11
CA ARG A 21 -4.28 11.35 14.12
C ARG A 21 -5.26 10.31 13.59
N ARG A 22 -6.52 10.37 14.03
CA ARG A 22 -7.57 9.45 13.53
C ARG A 22 -7.80 9.64 12.03
N LEU A 23 -7.82 10.88 11.55
CA LEU A 23 -7.95 11.18 10.12
C LEU A 23 -6.79 10.58 9.33
N ARG A 24 -5.54 10.75 9.78
CA ARG A 24 -4.37 10.14 9.11
C ARG A 24 -4.46 8.61 9.04
N LEU A 25 -4.96 7.96 10.10
CA LEU A 25 -5.19 6.50 10.08
C LEU A 25 -6.27 6.12 9.05
N SER A 26 -7.37 6.85 8.99
CA SER A 26 -8.43 6.62 8.00
C SER A 26 -7.94 6.87 6.57
N GLN A 27 -7.14 7.91 6.36
CA GLN A 27 -6.51 8.22 5.08
C GLN A 27 -5.58 7.09 4.64
N ALA A 28 -4.66 6.64 5.51
CA ALA A 28 -3.75 5.54 5.19
C ALA A 28 -4.52 4.25 4.82
N ARG A 29 -5.62 3.96 5.52
CA ARG A 29 -6.48 2.81 5.19
C ARG A 29 -7.15 2.98 3.83
N ALA A 30 -7.62 4.18 3.50
CA ALA A 30 -8.23 4.46 2.21
C ALA A 30 -7.21 4.31 1.07
N GLU A 31 -6.01 4.88 1.23
CA GLU A 31 -4.91 4.76 0.27
C GLU A 31 -4.54 3.28 0.02
N GLU A 32 -4.40 2.49 1.09
CA GLU A 32 -4.12 1.06 0.97
C GLU A 32 -5.27 0.28 0.28
N THR A 33 -6.52 0.68 0.53
CA THR A 33 -7.69 0.06 -0.13
C THR A 33 -7.69 0.33 -1.63
N ILE A 34 -7.34 1.55 -2.05
CA ILE A 34 -7.21 1.93 -3.46
C ILE A 34 -6.11 1.12 -4.14
N ILE A 35 -4.94 1.02 -3.50
CA ILE A 35 -3.82 0.22 -4.03
C ILE A 35 -4.27 -1.23 -4.21
N ARG A 36 -4.88 -1.84 -3.19
CA ARG A 36 -5.33 -3.23 -3.25
C ARG A 36 -6.33 -3.45 -4.38
N ALA A 37 -7.32 -2.58 -4.53
CA ALA A 37 -8.29 -2.67 -5.59
C ALA A 37 -7.62 -2.61 -6.97
N HIS A 38 -6.63 -1.73 -7.16
CA HIS A 38 -5.91 -1.68 -8.42
C HIS A 38 -5.08 -2.94 -8.71
N VAL A 39 -4.46 -3.53 -7.69
CA VAL A 39 -3.71 -4.79 -7.83
C VAL A 39 -4.63 -5.94 -8.22
N ASP A 40 -5.75 -6.10 -7.50
CA ASP A 40 -6.74 -7.16 -7.79
C ASP A 40 -7.25 -7.03 -9.25
N ASN A 41 -7.56 -5.81 -9.69
CA ASN A 41 -7.99 -5.53 -11.06
C ASN A 41 -6.88 -5.74 -12.10
N ALA A 42 -5.62 -5.40 -11.79
CA ALA A 42 -4.50 -5.64 -12.69
C ALA A 42 -4.29 -7.13 -12.94
N LEU A 43 -4.42 -7.97 -11.90
CA LEU A 43 -4.33 -9.43 -12.03
C LEU A 43 -5.47 -9.99 -12.90
N MET A 44 -6.70 -9.50 -12.73
CA MET A 44 -7.80 -9.86 -13.64
C MET A 44 -7.51 -9.46 -15.09
N PHE A 45 -6.86 -8.31 -15.31
CA PHE A 45 -6.45 -7.85 -16.64
C PHE A 45 -5.37 -8.77 -17.26
N VAL A 46 -4.41 -9.21 -16.44
CA VAL A 46 -3.39 -10.20 -16.83
C VAL A 46 -4.06 -11.52 -17.22
N ASP A 47 -4.95 -12.05 -16.38
CA ASP A 47 -5.65 -13.31 -16.65
C ASP A 47 -6.50 -13.23 -17.93
N THR A 48 -7.18 -12.10 -18.14
CA THR A 48 -8.03 -11.88 -19.32
C THR A 48 -7.22 -11.83 -20.62
N LEU A 49 -5.98 -11.34 -20.57
CA LEU A 49 -5.13 -11.14 -21.75
C LEU A 49 -4.01 -12.18 -21.85
N ALA A 50 -4.06 -13.26 -21.08
CA ALA A 50 -2.98 -14.24 -20.98
C ALA A 50 -2.66 -14.94 -22.31
N GLU A 51 -3.63 -15.06 -23.23
CA GLU A 51 -3.43 -15.64 -24.57
C GLU A 51 -2.80 -14.65 -25.56
N ASP A 52 -2.96 -13.34 -25.32
CA ASP A 52 -2.57 -12.28 -26.25
C ASP A 52 -1.28 -11.56 -25.85
N LEU A 53 -1.01 -11.44 -24.54
CA LEU A 53 0.07 -10.62 -23.99
C LEU A 53 0.84 -11.33 -22.87
N SER A 54 2.10 -10.97 -22.70
CA SER A 54 2.84 -11.32 -21.48
C SER A 54 2.27 -10.57 -20.27
N PHE A 55 2.45 -11.14 -19.06
CA PHE A 55 1.97 -10.50 -17.82
C PHE A 55 2.55 -9.09 -17.63
N ASP A 56 3.83 -8.86 -17.96
CA ASP A 56 4.45 -7.52 -17.88
C ASP A 56 3.71 -6.51 -18.78
N ARG A 57 3.40 -6.91 -20.03
CA ARG A 57 2.70 -6.06 -20.99
C ARG A 57 1.24 -5.81 -20.61
N ALA A 58 0.57 -6.80 -20.02
CA ALA A 58 -0.78 -6.64 -19.52
C ALA A 58 -0.84 -5.67 -18.31
N ILE A 59 0.13 -5.75 -17.38
CA ILE A 59 0.24 -4.80 -16.26
C ILE A 59 0.48 -3.37 -16.76
N ASP A 60 1.44 -3.19 -17.68
CA ASP A 60 1.72 -1.88 -18.27
C ASP A 60 0.49 -1.30 -18.98
N SER A 61 -0.24 -2.15 -19.72
CA SER A 61 -1.45 -1.76 -20.44
C SER A 61 -2.56 -1.35 -19.48
N TYR A 62 -2.77 -2.12 -18.40
CA TYR A 62 -3.73 -1.78 -17.35
C TYR A 62 -3.44 -0.41 -16.73
N ILE A 63 -2.18 -0.17 -16.30
CA ILE A 63 -1.76 1.11 -15.72
C ILE A 63 -2.04 2.26 -16.68
N ARG A 64 -1.72 2.08 -17.97
CA ARG A 64 -1.92 3.09 -19.00
C ARG A 64 -3.38 3.38 -19.27
N VAL A 65 -4.20 2.33 -19.44
CA VAL A 65 -5.64 2.46 -19.73
C VAL A 65 -6.38 3.10 -18.56
N MET A 66 -6.04 2.69 -17.33
CA MET A 66 -6.66 3.23 -16.12
C MET A 66 -6.10 4.60 -15.71
N GLY A 67 -5.08 5.10 -16.39
CA GLY A 67 -4.49 6.41 -16.12
C GLY A 67 -3.91 6.54 -14.70
N ILE A 68 -3.33 5.45 -14.17
CA ILE A 68 -2.83 5.44 -12.79
C ILE A 68 -1.58 6.33 -12.70
N PRO A 69 -1.58 7.38 -11.85
CA PRO A 69 -0.46 8.29 -11.74
C PRO A 69 0.70 7.69 -10.93
N GLU A 70 1.91 8.19 -11.14
CA GLU A 70 3.03 7.90 -10.22
C GLU A 70 2.87 8.68 -8.89
N PRO A 71 3.32 8.12 -7.75
CA PRO A 71 4.05 6.85 -7.58
C PRO A 71 3.14 5.60 -7.40
N LEU A 72 1.82 5.77 -7.55
CA LEU A 72 0.85 4.69 -7.34
C LEU A 72 1.02 3.59 -8.39
N ALA A 73 1.28 3.94 -9.65
CA ALA A 73 1.53 2.99 -10.72
C ALA A 73 2.67 2.01 -10.39
N SER A 74 3.83 2.53 -9.97
CA SER A 74 4.97 1.70 -9.54
C SER A 74 4.62 0.74 -8.39
N THR A 75 3.82 1.22 -7.43
CA THR A 75 3.37 0.40 -6.30
C THR A 75 2.43 -0.73 -6.75
N VAL A 76 1.49 -0.43 -7.63
CA VAL A 76 0.54 -1.42 -8.19
C VAL A 76 1.29 -2.48 -8.99
N ALA A 77 2.19 -2.08 -9.90
CA ALA A 77 2.99 -3.01 -10.70
C ALA A 77 3.82 -3.96 -9.80
N THR A 78 4.56 -3.39 -8.85
CA THR A 78 5.39 -4.16 -7.92
C THR A 78 4.56 -5.18 -7.14
N ARG A 79 3.40 -4.78 -6.61
CA ARG A 79 2.54 -5.69 -5.85
C ARG A 79 1.91 -6.76 -6.74
N ALA A 80 1.47 -6.43 -7.95
CA ALA A 80 0.97 -7.41 -8.90
C ALA A 80 2.03 -8.48 -9.23
N LEU A 81 3.27 -8.06 -9.49
CA LEU A 81 4.40 -8.98 -9.70
C LEU A 81 4.67 -9.87 -8.49
N VAL A 82 4.57 -9.34 -7.27
CA VAL A 82 4.69 -10.16 -6.04
C VAL A 82 3.59 -11.22 -5.98
N HIS A 83 2.37 -10.90 -6.40
CA HIS A 83 1.27 -11.86 -6.45
C HIS A 83 1.55 -12.96 -7.49
N LEU A 84 1.88 -12.59 -8.74
CA LEU A 84 2.22 -13.55 -9.80
C LEU A 84 3.44 -14.42 -9.44
N GLY A 85 4.42 -13.83 -8.74
CA GLY A 85 5.61 -14.54 -8.28
C GLY A 85 5.35 -15.59 -7.19
N ARG A 86 4.26 -15.50 -6.42
CA ARG A 86 3.89 -16.53 -5.43
C ARG A 86 3.50 -17.85 -6.09
N ASP A 87 2.95 -17.79 -7.29
CA ASP A 87 2.53 -18.98 -8.04
C ASP A 87 3.71 -19.63 -8.77
N LEU A 88 4.74 -18.84 -9.11
CA LEU A 88 5.91 -19.28 -9.88
C LEU A 88 7.13 -19.64 -9.03
N VAL A 89 7.28 -19.04 -7.85
CA VAL A 89 8.40 -19.27 -6.95
C VAL A 89 7.89 -20.02 -5.73
N PRO A 90 8.17 -21.33 -5.57
CA PRO A 90 7.99 -21.99 -4.29
C PRO A 90 8.97 -21.36 -3.30
N PHE A 91 8.54 -20.28 -2.65
CA PHE A 91 9.27 -19.61 -1.58
C PHE A 91 9.38 -20.62 -0.44
N ARG A 92 10.46 -21.40 -0.44
CA ARG A 92 11.10 -21.85 0.79
C ARG A 92 10.22 -22.65 1.77
N ARG A 93 9.23 -23.42 1.32
CA ARG A 93 8.64 -24.51 2.14
C ARG A 93 9.73 -25.47 2.67
N ARG A 94 10.88 -25.55 1.98
CA ARG A 94 12.09 -26.26 2.43
C ARG A 94 12.90 -25.65 3.60
N ALA A 95 12.67 -24.41 4.06
CA ALA A 95 13.42 -23.87 5.20
C ALA A 95 12.58 -23.54 6.45
N GLN A 96 11.26 -23.67 6.39
CA GLN A 96 10.39 -23.44 7.55
C GLN A 96 9.87 -24.73 8.22
N GLU A 97 9.96 -25.90 7.58
CA GLU A 97 9.68 -27.18 8.26
C GLU A 97 10.66 -27.48 9.42
N GLY A 98 11.68 -26.64 9.64
CA GLY A 98 12.58 -26.69 10.81
C GLY A 98 12.47 -25.52 11.80
N GLN A 99 11.51 -24.59 11.67
CA GLN A 99 11.39 -23.40 12.54
C GLN A 99 9.96 -23.17 13.05
N ASP A 100 9.23 -24.26 13.30
CA ASP A 100 7.86 -24.27 13.82
C ASP A 100 7.79 -23.90 15.33
N SER A 101 8.56 -22.91 15.77
CA SER A 101 8.60 -22.51 17.18
C SER A 101 8.87 -21.01 17.33
N LEU A 102 7.79 -20.28 17.61
CA LEU A 102 7.74 -18.99 18.30
C LEU A 102 8.05 -17.72 17.49
N GLU A 103 7.17 -17.34 16.56
CA GLU A 103 7.09 -15.94 16.10
C GLU A 103 5.84 -15.26 16.68
N THR A 104 5.91 -14.92 17.97
CA THR A 104 5.01 -13.92 18.57
C THR A 104 5.31 -12.59 17.88
N LYS A 105 4.52 -12.23 16.86
CA LYS A 105 4.60 -10.91 16.22
C LYS A 105 4.58 -9.84 17.32
N PRO A 106 5.61 -8.98 17.43
CA PRO A 106 5.63 -7.96 18.46
C PRO A 106 4.45 -7.01 18.24
N ARG A 107 3.58 -6.88 19.25
CA ARG A 107 2.50 -5.90 19.24
C ARG A 107 3.13 -4.51 19.11
N LEU A 108 2.92 -3.86 17.98
CA LEU A 108 3.37 -2.48 17.75
C LEU A 108 2.68 -1.58 18.79
N ARG A 109 3.39 -1.25 19.88
CA ARG A 109 2.92 -0.30 20.90
C ARG A 109 3.05 1.10 20.35
N LEU A 110 2.00 1.55 19.66
CA LEU A 110 1.90 2.89 19.08
C LEU A 110 1.99 4.00 20.14
N ASP A 111 1.65 3.68 21.40
CA ASP A 111 1.66 4.64 22.51
C ASP A 111 3.10 5.01 22.95
N ASP A 112 4.08 4.11 22.82
CA ASP A 112 5.47 4.34 23.23
C ASP A 112 6.24 5.27 22.27
N ALA A 113 5.81 5.34 21.00
CA ALA A 113 6.41 6.25 20.03
C ALA A 113 6.04 7.72 20.29
N ALA A 114 4.87 7.97 20.89
CA ALA A 114 4.36 9.31 21.13
C ALA A 114 4.93 9.98 22.40
N SER A 115 5.44 9.19 23.37
CA SER A 115 6.06 9.69 24.60
C SER A 115 7.51 10.14 24.37
N ARG A 116 8.31 9.37 23.62
CA ARG A 116 9.71 9.71 23.29
C ARG A 116 9.89 11.09 22.65
N GLN A 117 8.92 11.53 21.85
CA GLN A 117 9.00 12.82 21.16
C GLN A 117 8.75 14.03 22.08
N ARG A 118 8.18 13.83 23.28
CA ARG A 118 7.89 14.90 24.24
C ARG A 118 9.07 15.18 25.17
N ASP A 119 9.85 14.17 25.51
CA ASP A 119 11.00 14.30 26.42
C ASP A 119 12.20 14.99 25.74
N VAL A 120 12.40 14.79 24.44
CA VAL A 120 13.50 15.42 23.68
C VAL A 120 13.35 16.94 23.53
N LYS A 121 12.14 17.49 23.71
CA LYS A 121 11.89 18.94 23.65
C LYS A 121 12.00 19.65 25.01
N ARG A 122 12.35 18.93 26.07
CA ARG A 122 12.57 19.48 27.42
C ARG A 122 13.96 19.06 27.92
N ALA A 123 15.00 19.47 27.21
CA ALA A 123 16.38 19.42 27.67
C ALA A 123 17.09 20.69 27.21
#